data_AF-A0A840BM12-F1
#
_entry.id   AF-A0A840BM12-F1
#
_cell.length_a   1.000
_cell.length_b   1.000
_cell.length_c   1.000
_cell.angle_alpha   90.00
_cell.angle_beta   90.00
_cell.angle_gamma   90.00
#
_symmetry.space_group_name_H-M   'P 1'
#
loop_
_entity.id
_entity.type
_entity.pdbx_description
1 polymer ?
#
loop_
_entity_poly.entity_id
_entity_poly.type
_entity_poly.pdbx_seq_one_letter_code
_entity_poly.pdbx_strand_id
1 'polypeptide(L)'
;MEERALAIALEKAKTPEQRAKVERLIALRDVLMQRRDSFSKDAVAKRHARGEIYSKARVAAINAMGPSKTDLEDNVNSLYLRQADSEGVLKAHARSHFAYVLVSARLQLAHMPPDIADAARDIQGHEESFAAAWIGAIGDAGFKTEIRQLQREALRFLRTSTRPMYLVTHPVPVAFDDGEAQDLGKAWNKLDDLALEIGVEPLSTFIALPDEEGCGLGSTSRILSTVHALIGALQTPGRKFPSKRAIGSVLTKIHAALLQLGETGGSAYFEVDI
;
A
#
# COMPACT_ATOMS: atom_id res chain seq x y z
N MET A 1 0.85 -1.44 -20.31
CA MET A 1 2.19 -1.78 -19.79
C MET A 1 2.28 -3.24 -19.36
N GLU A 2 1.43 -3.69 -18.44
CA GLU A 2 1.38 -5.08 -17.92
C GLU A 2 1.36 -6.17 -19.01
N GLU A 3 0.47 -6.07 -20.01
CA GLU A 3 0.41 -7.01 -21.14
C GLU A 3 1.73 -7.12 -21.92
N ARG A 4 2.36 -5.97 -22.19
CA ARG A 4 3.62 -5.89 -22.92
C ARG A 4 4.76 -6.46 -22.09
N ALA A 5 4.78 -6.22 -20.78
CA ALA A 5 5.72 -6.86 -19.87
C ALA A 5 5.60 -8.38 -19.91
N LEU A 6 4.38 -8.94 -19.84
CA LEU A 6 4.16 -10.39 -19.91
C LEU A 6 4.56 -10.98 -21.27
N ALA A 7 4.21 -10.33 -22.37
CA ALA A 7 4.61 -10.76 -23.71
C ALA A 7 6.14 -10.82 -23.85
N ILE A 8 6.84 -9.75 -23.46
CA ILE A 8 8.31 -9.68 -23.52
C ILE A 8 8.95 -10.70 -22.56
N ALA A 9 8.37 -10.89 -21.36
CA ALA A 9 8.84 -11.89 -20.41
C ALA A 9 8.73 -13.31 -21.00
N LEU A 10 7.60 -13.62 -21.67
CA LEU A 10 7.39 -14.91 -22.33
C LEU A 10 8.40 -15.15 -23.45
N GLU A 11 8.64 -14.14 -24.29
CA GLU A 11 9.66 -14.20 -25.35
C GLU A 11 11.08 -14.43 -24.79
N LYS A 12 11.39 -13.84 -23.64
CA LYS A 12 12.70 -13.98 -22.97
C LYS A 12 12.81 -15.20 -22.06
N ALA A 13 11.75 -16.01 -21.91
CA ALA A 13 11.77 -17.21 -21.08
C ALA A 13 12.52 -18.36 -21.78
N LYS A 14 13.59 -18.83 -21.13
CA LYS A 14 14.53 -19.81 -21.70
C LYS A 14 14.22 -21.25 -21.30
N THR A 15 13.49 -21.46 -20.19
CA THR A 15 13.13 -22.81 -19.71
C THR A 15 11.62 -23.04 -19.73
N PRO A 16 11.16 -24.31 -19.80
CA PRO A 16 9.74 -24.64 -19.70
C PRO A 16 9.09 -24.12 -18.41
N GLU A 17 9.82 -24.17 -17.29
CA GLU A 17 9.34 -23.69 -15.99
C GLU A 17 9.14 -22.17 -15.99
N GLN A 18 10.07 -21.42 -16.60
CA GLN A 18 9.94 -19.97 -16.76
C GLN A 18 8.73 -19.62 -17.65
N ARG A 19 8.53 -20.33 -18.76
CA ARG A 19 7.37 -20.12 -19.63
C ARG A 19 6.06 -20.41 -18.90
N ALA A 20 5.96 -21.54 -18.22
CA ALA A 20 4.76 -21.92 -17.46
C ALA A 20 4.39 -20.89 -16.39
N LYS A 21 5.39 -20.30 -15.71
CA LYS A 21 5.18 -19.19 -14.77
C LYS A 21 4.56 -17.97 -15.45
N VAL A 22 5.11 -17.54 -16.58
CA VAL A 22 4.60 -16.36 -17.31
C VAL A 22 3.22 -16.62 -17.91
N GLU A 23 2.98 -17.80 -18.50
CA GLU A 23 1.67 -18.21 -19.02
C GLU A 23 0.60 -18.22 -17.93
N ARG A 24 0.93 -18.69 -16.73
CA ARG A 24 0.04 -18.59 -15.57
C ARG A 24 -0.31 -17.14 -15.24
N LEU A 25 0.67 -16.22 -15.28
CA LEU A 25 0.41 -14.80 -15.04
C LEU A 25 -0.46 -14.19 -16.14
N ILE A 26 -0.30 -14.59 -17.40
CA ILE A 26 -1.17 -14.16 -18.50
C ILE A 26 -2.62 -14.60 -18.23
N ALA A 27 -2.84 -15.86 -17.86
CA ALA A 27 -4.17 -16.35 -17.53
C ALA A 27 -4.80 -15.60 -16.33
N LEU A 28 -4.02 -15.31 -15.28
CA LEU A 28 -4.49 -14.53 -14.14
C LEU A 28 -4.82 -13.07 -14.54
N ARG A 29 -4.03 -12.48 -15.43
CA ARG A 29 -4.29 -11.15 -15.98
C ARG A 29 -5.62 -11.12 -16.73
N ASP A 30 -5.91 -12.12 -17.54
CA ASP A 30 -7.15 -12.14 -18.33
C ASP A 30 -8.38 -12.15 -17.41
N VAL A 31 -8.32 -12.90 -16.31
CA VAL A 31 -9.35 -12.86 -15.26
C VAL A 31 -9.44 -11.48 -14.61
N LEU A 32 -8.31 -10.86 -14.26
CA LEU A 32 -8.28 -9.52 -13.67
C LEU A 32 -8.86 -8.47 -14.62
N MET A 33 -8.56 -8.54 -15.93
CA MET A 33 -9.10 -7.63 -16.92
C MET A 33 -10.63 -7.71 -17.03
N GLN A 34 -11.20 -8.91 -16.98
CA GLN A 34 -12.66 -9.06 -16.94
C GLN A 34 -13.28 -8.40 -15.70
N ARG A 35 -12.61 -8.50 -14.54
CA ARG A 35 -13.06 -7.84 -13.30
C ARG A 35 -12.95 -6.32 -13.42
N ARG A 36 -11.82 -5.79 -13.93
CA ARG A 36 -11.62 -4.35 -14.19
C ARG A 36 -12.70 -3.79 -15.12
N ASP A 37 -13.02 -4.51 -16.19
CA ASP A 37 -14.05 -4.09 -17.15
C ASP A 37 -15.45 -4.08 -16.52
N SER A 38 -15.78 -5.10 -15.72
CA SER A 38 -17.04 -5.18 -14.99
C SER A 38 -17.18 -4.03 -14.00
N PHE A 39 -16.15 -3.79 -13.17
CA PHE A 39 -16.11 -2.68 -12.23
C PHE A 39 -16.24 -1.32 -12.94
N SER A 40 -15.50 -1.12 -14.04
CA SER A 40 -15.54 0.13 -14.81
C SER A 40 -16.94 0.42 -15.36
N LYS A 41 -17.64 -0.61 -15.86
CA LYS A 41 -19.03 -0.47 -16.34
C LYS A 41 -19.97 -0.07 -15.21
N ASP A 42 -19.90 -0.73 -14.06
CA ASP A 42 -20.74 -0.41 -12.89
C ASP A 42 -20.43 1.00 -12.35
N ALA A 43 -19.15 1.34 -12.18
CA ALA A 43 -18.73 2.64 -11.69
C ALA A 43 -19.18 3.80 -12.61
N VAL A 44 -19.15 3.60 -13.93
CA VAL A 44 -19.68 4.57 -14.90
C VAL A 44 -21.20 4.68 -14.80
N ALA A 45 -21.91 3.57 -14.69
CA ALA A 45 -23.38 3.57 -14.56
C ALA A 45 -23.83 4.31 -13.30
N LYS A 46 -23.21 4.02 -12.15
CA LYS A 46 -23.48 4.69 -10.87
C LYS A 46 -23.12 6.17 -10.91
N ARG A 47 -21.98 6.52 -11.52
CA ARG A 47 -21.60 7.92 -11.77
C ARG A 47 -22.68 8.66 -12.57
N HIS A 48 -23.19 8.07 -13.65
CA HIS A 48 -24.28 8.67 -14.42
C HIS A 48 -25.58 8.79 -13.61
N ALA A 49 -25.89 7.80 -12.75
CA ALA A 49 -27.05 7.86 -11.86
C ALA A 49 -26.96 9.02 -10.85
N ARG A 50 -25.74 9.41 -10.44
CA ARG A 50 -25.48 10.63 -9.63
C ARG A 50 -25.52 11.94 -10.43
N GLY A 51 -25.72 11.88 -11.75
CA GLY A 51 -25.69 13.05 -12.63
C GLY A 51 -24.29 13.58 -12.93
N GLU A 52 -23.23 12.85 -12.55
CA GLU A 52 -21.83 13.21 -12.78
C GLU A 52 -21.43 12.90 -14.24
N ILE A 53 -21.89 13.71 -15.20
CA ILE A 53 -21.58 13.51 -16.62
C ILE A 53 -20.39 14.38 -17.00
N TYR A 54 -19.30 13.75 -17.47
CA TYR A 54 -18.22 14.50 -18.09
C TYR A 54 -18.62 14.94 -19.50
N SER A 55 -18.44 16.21 -19.82
CA SER A 55 -18.60 16.69 -21.19
C SER A 55 -17.57 16.02 -22.11
N LYS A 56 -17.89 15.85 -23.40
CA LYS A 56 -16.94 15.33 -24.40
C LYS A 56 -15.62 16.11 -24.39
N ALA A 57 -15.68 17.43 -24.19
CA ALA A 57 -14.50 18.28 -24.06
C ALA A 57 -13.65 17.94 -22.83
N ARG A 58 -14.28 17.63 -21.68
CA ARG A 58 -13.56 17.22 -20.47
C ARG A 58 -12.92 15.85 -20.62
N VAL A 59 -13.59 14.89 -21.25
CA VAL A 59 -13.01 13.58 -21.57
C VAL A 59 -11.83 13.73 -22.54
N ALA A 60 -11.97 14.55 -23.58
CA ALA A 60 -10.87 14.82 -24.51
C ALA A 60 -9.66 15.48 -23.82
N ALA A 61 -9.91 16.44 -22.93
CA ALA A 61 -8.86 17.10 -22.15
C ALA A 61 -8.15 16.11 -21.21
N ILE A 62 -8.89 15.23 -20.53
CA ILE A 62 -8.30 14.17 -19.69
C ILE A 62 -7.42 13.23 -20.53
N ASN A 63 -7.92 12.79 -21.69
CA ASN A 63 -7.16 11.92 -22.57
C ASN A 63 -5.89 12.61 -23.11
N ALA A 64 -5.93 13.92 -23.34
CA ALA A 64 -4.78 14.71 -23.78
C ALA A 64 -3.72 14.93 -22.68
N MET A 65 -4.07 14.75 -21.39
CA MET A 65 -3.13 14.78 -20.27
C MET A 65 -2.42 13.43 -20.05
N GLY A 66 -2.91 12.35 -20.67
CA GLY A 66 -2.29 11.03 -20.59
C GLY A 66 -1.02 10.95 -21.45
N PRO A 67 -0.11 10.01 -21.14
CA PRO A 67 1.04 9.74 -21.99
C PRO A 67 0.59 9.33 -23.40
N SER A 68 1.28 9.82 -24.43
CA SER A 68 0.99 9.43 -25.80
C SER A 68 1.33 7.96 -26.02
N LYS A 69 0.82 7.38 -27.11
CA LYS A 69 1.17 6.01 -27.50
C LYS A 69 2.68 5.84 -27.68
N THR A 70 3.35 6.84 -28.27
CA THR A 70 4.80 6.85 -28.45
C THR A 70 5.52 6.86 -27.11
N ASP A 71 5.08 7.68 -26.15
CA ASP A 71 5.67 7.69 -24.80
C ASP A 71 5.52 6.33 -24.11
N LEU A 72 4.37 5.67 -24.27
CA LEU A 72 4.15 4.33 -23.74
C LEU A 72 5.07 3.29 -24.39
N GLU A 73 5.31 3.38 -25.69
CA GLU A 73 6.24 2.49 -26.40
C GLU A 73 7.70 2.73 -25.97
N ASP A 74 8.12 3.99 -25.81
CA ASP A 74 9.44 4.34 -25.31
C ASP A 74 9.66 3.87 -23.86
N ASN A 75 8.61 3.95 -23.03
CA ASN A 75 8.62 3.39 -21.69
C ASN A 75 8.75 1.86 -21.70
N VAL A 76 8.07 1.15 -22.61
CA VAL A 76 8.25 -0.31 -22.77
C VAL A 76 9.68 -0.65 -23.19
N ASN A 77 10.23 0.08 -24.15
CA ASN A 77 11.58 -0.16 -24.66
C ASN A 77 12.64 0.07 -23.57
N SER A 78 12.52 1.17 -22.84
CA SER A 78 13.45 1.55 -21.77
C SER A 78 13.35 0.64 -20.55
N LEU A 79 12.14 0.21 -20.16
CA LEU A 79 11.92 -0.59 -18.95
C LEU A 79 12.08 -2.10 -19.19
N TYR A 80 11.54 -2.65 -20.27
CA TYR A 80 11.37 -4.10 -20.44
C TYR A 80 12.32 -4.71 -21.46
N LEU A 81 12.49 -4.10 -22.65
CA LEU A 81 13.31 -4.72 -23.70
C LEU A 81 14.79 -4.86 -23.32
N ARG A 82 15.30 -3.90 -22.52
CA ARG A 82 16.69 -3.88 -22.02
C ARG A 82 16.99 -4.95 -20.98
N GLN A 83 15.97 -5.59 -20.41
CA GLN A 83 16.19 -6.64 -19.40
C GLN A 83 16.77 -7.90 -20.05
N ALA A 84 17.71 -8.54 -19.38
CA ALA A 84 18.45 -9.67 -19.94
C ALA A 84 17.60 -10.93 -20.13
N ASP A 85 16.61 -11.14 -19.26
CA ASP A 85 15.77 -12.34 -19.22
C ASP A 85 14.33 -12.04 -18.77
N SER A 86 13.50 -13.09 -18.75
CA SER A 86 12.11 -13.02 -18.31
C SER A 86 11.98 -12.47 -16.89
N GLU A 87 12.84 -12.89 -15.96
CA GLU A 87 12.74 -12.50 -14.55
C GLU A 87 13.05 -11.01 -14.37
N GLY A 88 14.06 -10.50 -15.07
CA GLY A 88 14.38 -9.07 -15.10
C GLY A 88 13.21 -8.21 -15.58
N VAL A 89 12.45 -8.67 -16.57
CA VAL A 89 11.21 -7.99 -17.01
C VAL A 89 10.17 -7.97 -15.90
N LEU A 90 9.91 -9.12 -15.27
CA LEU A 90 8.94 -9.22 -14.19
C LEU A 90 9.33 -8.32 -12.99
N LYS A 91 10.61 -8.30 -12.62
CA LYS A 91 11.16 -7.43 -11.56
C LYS A 91 11.01 -5.94 -11.92
N ALA A 92 11.34 -5.56 -13.16
CA ALA A 92 11.20 -4.17 -13.61
C ALA A 92 9.75 -3.69 -13.60
N HIS A 93 8.79 -4.53 -14.01
CA HIS A 93 7.37 -4.21 -13.92
C HIS A 93 6.92 -4.05 -12.47
N ALA A 94 7.24 -5.00 -11.59
CA ALA A 94 6.86 -4.95 -10.18
C ALA A 94 7.39 -3.70 -9.46
N ARG A 95 8.64 -3.31 -9.69
CA ARG A 95 9.22 -2.07 -9.11
C ARG A 95 8.49 -0.82 -9.56
N SER A 96 8.17 -0.73 -10.84
CA SER A 96 7.56 0.49 -11.41
C SER A 96 6.07 0.60 -11.12
N HIS A 97 5.35 -0.51 -11.02
CA HIS A 97 3.89 -0.51 -10.91
C HIS A 97 3.39 -0.96 -9.53
N PHE A 98 3.90 -2.04 -8.94
CA PHE A 98 3.33 -2.57 -7.69
C PHE A 98 3.79 -1.83 -6.43
N ALA A 99 4.99 -1.25 -6.45
CA ALA A 99 5.51 -0.52 -5.29
C ALA A 99 4.68 0.74 -4.98
N TYR A 100 4.34 1.52 -6.01
CA TYR A 100 3.68 2.82 -5.82
C TYR A 100 2.19 2.81 -6.19
N VAL A 101 1.81 2.20 -7.32
CA VAL A 101 0.44 2.31 -7.84
C VAL A 101 -0.56 1.61 -6.92
N LEU A 102 -0.22 0.43 -6.42
CA LEU A 102 -1.10 -0.29 -5.48
C LEU A 102 -1.31 0.47 -4.18
N VAL A 103 -0.24 1.06 -3.65
CA VAL A 103 -0.30 1.90 -2.45
C VAL A 103 -1.20 3.12 -2.70
N SER A 104 -0.98 3.81 -3.81
CA SER A 104 -1.80 4.96 -4.19
C SER A 104 -3.27 4.60 -4.37
N ALA A 105 -3.56 3.45 -5.01
CA ALA A 105 -4.92 2.97 -5.21
C ALA A 105 -5.62 2.62 -3.89
N ARG A 106 -4.94 1.91 -2.99
CA ARG A 106 -5.46 1.60 -1.64
C ARG A 106 -5.80 2.88 -0.87
N LEU A 107 -4.89 3.86 -0.91
CA LEU A 107 -5.10 5.17 -0.30
C LEU A 107 -6.29 5.94 -0.91
N GLN A 108 -6.70 5.68 -2.14
CA GLN A 108 -7.86 6.36 -2.75
C GLN A 108 -9.20 5.73 -2.35
N LEU A 109 -9.22 4.55 -1.73
CA LEU A 109 -10.46 3.85 -1.39
C LEU A 109 -11.36 4.65 -0.44
N ALA A 110 -10.81 5.36 0.54
CA ALA A 110 -11.59 6.18 1.46
C ALA A 110 -12.23 7.42 0.83
N HIS A 111 -11.86 7.75 -0.42
CA HIS A 111 -12.48 8.81 -1.20
C HIS A 111 -13.51 8.28 -2.20
N MET A 112 -13.74 6.96 -2.24
CA MET A 112 -14.73 6.37 -3.12
C MET A 112 -16.14 6.73 -2.63
N PRO A 113 -17.06 7.11 -3.54
CA PRO A 113 -18.47 7.27 -3.20
C PRO A 113 -19.05 6.00 -2.54
N PRO A 114 -19.95 6.14 -1.54
CA PRO A 114 -20.47 5.01 -0.78
C PRO A 114 -21.11 3.91 -1.64
N ASP A 115 -21.70 4.26 -2.77
CA ASP A 115 -22.35 3.33 -3.70
C ASP A 115 -21.37 2.48 -4.53
N ILE A 116 -20.08 2.83 -4.56
CA ILE A 116 -19.03 2.03 -5.22
C ILE A 116 -17.89 1.60 -4.29
N ALA A 117 -17.88 2.04 -3.03
CA ALA A 117 -16.77 1.79 -2.12
C ALA A 117 -16.46 0.29 -1.96
N ASP A 118 -17.48 -0.55 -1.77
CA ASP A 118 -17.28 -2.00 -1.60
C ASP A 118 -16.78 -2.66 -2.88
N ALA A 119 -17.32 -2.27 -4.04
CA ALA A 119 -16.84 -2.76 -5.32
C ALA A 119 -15.39 -2.31 -5.62
N ALA A 120 -15.01 -1.11 -5.18
CA ALA A 120 -13.65 -0.60 -5.29
C ALA A 120 -12.67 -1.36 -4.38
N ARG A 121 -13.10 -1.72 -3.16
CA ARG A 121 -12.33 -2.60 -2.27
C ARG A 121 -12.16 -4.00 -2.86
N ASP A 122 -13.22 -4.57 -3.43
CA ASP A 122 -13.19 -5.90 -4.07
C ASP A 122 -12.19 -5.94 -5.25
N ILE A 123 -12.26 -4.97 -6.17
CA ILE A 123 -11.29 -4.92 -7.28
C ILE A 123 -9.86 -4.67 -6.78
N GLN A 124 -9.65 -3.84 -5.75
CA GLN A 124 -8.33 -3.65 -5.14
C GLN A 124 -7.76 -4.96 -4.58
N GLY A 125 -8.59 -5.78 -3.91
CA GLY A 125 -8.16 -7.10 -3.43
C GLY A 125 -7.72 -8.04 -4.57
N HIS A 126 -8.39 -7.96 -5.72
CA HIS A 126 -7.97 -8.70 -6.93
C HIS A 126 -6.66 -8.17 -7.54
N GLU A 127 -6.45 -6.85 -7.55
CA GLU A 127 -5.18 -6.23 -7.98
C GLU A 127 -4.00 -6.70 -7.10
N GLU A 128 -4.20 -6.66 -5.79
CA GLU A 128 -3.19 -7.08 -4.80
C GLU A 128 -2.89 -8.58 -4.92
N SER A 129 -3.92 -9.41 -5.11
CA SER A 129 -3.77 -10.86 -5.34
C SER A 129 -2.96 -11.15 -6.60
N PHE A 130 -3.21 -10.42 -7.69
CA PHE A 130 -2.46 -10.57 -8.93
C PHE A 130 -0.99 -10.15 -8.76
N ALA A 131 -0.75 -9.02 -8.09
CA ALA A 131 0.61 -8.57 -7.79
C ALA A 131 1.35 -9.57 -6.89
N ALA A 132 0.68 -10.15 -5.90
CA ALA A 132 1.24 -11.20 -5.05
C ALA A 132 1.62 -12.45 -5.86
N ALA A 133 0.76 -12.89 -6.79
CA ALA A 133 1.06 -14.00 -7.70
C ALA A 133 2.25 -13.69 -8.62
N TRP A 134 2.34 -12.46 -9.13
CA TRP A 134 3.46 -12.00 -9.95
C TRP A 134 4.79 -12.01 -9.18
N ILE A 135 4.82 -11.45 -7.97
CA ILE A 135 6.00 -11.46 -7.10
C ILE A 135 6.36 -12.91 -6.72
N GLY A 136 5.36 -13.75 -6.45
CA GLY A 136 5.54 -15.18 -6.18
C GLY A 136 6.16 -15.95 -7.36
N ALA A 137 5.81 -15.60 -8.60
CA ALA A 137 6.37 -16.23 -9.80
C ALA A 137 7.87 -15.94 -9.96
N ILE A 138 8.32 -14.75 -9.54
CA ILE A 138 9.76 -14.39 -9.50
C ILE A 138 10.50 -15.33 -8.54
N GLY A 139 9.93 -15.61 -7.36
CA GLY A 139 10.47 -16.60 -6.42
C GLY A 139 11.73 -16.15 -5.67
N ASP A 140 12.05 -14.86 -5.68
CA ASP A 140 13.19 -14.26 -5.00
C ASP A 140 12.74 -13.59 -3.69
N ALA A 141 13.16 -14.15 -2.55
CA ALA A 141 12.80 -13.65 -1.22
C ALA A 141 13.41 -12.27 -0.93
N GLY A 142 14.61 -11.99 -1.43
CA GLY A 142 15.24 -10.67 -1.31
C GLY A 142 14.44 -9.63 -2.09
N PHE A 143 14.02 -9.97 -3.30
CA PHE A 143 13.17 -9.09 -4.11
C PHE A 143 11.78 -8.87 -3.50
N LYS A 144 11.16 -9.90 -2.92
CA LYS A 144 9.90 -9.73 -2.17
C LYS A 144 10.08 -8.71 -1.04
N THR A 145 11.18 -8.81 -0.30
CA THR A 145 11.51 -7.87 0.79
C THR A 145 11.73 -6.45 0.28
N GLU A 146 12.45 -6.31 -0.84
CA GLU A 146 12.66 -5.03 -1.53
C GLU A 146 11.33 -4.36 -1.91
N ILE A 147 10.42 -5.08 -2.57
CA ILE A 147 9.11 -4.52 -2.97
C ILE A 147 8.30 -4.09 -1.75
N ARG A 148 8.30 -4.88 -0.67
CA ARG A 148 7.61 -4.49 0.57
C ARG A 148 8.21 -3.22 1.16
N GLN A 149 9.53 -3.08 1.15
CA GLN A 149 10.19 -1.86 1.61
C GLN A 149 9.79 -0.64 0.76
N LEU A 150 9.79 -0.78 -0.58
CA LEU A 150 9.36 0.28 -1.49
C LEU A 150 7.88 0.66 -1.29
N GLN A 151 7.01 -0.31 -0.99
CA GLN A 151 5.60 -0.05 -0.64
C GLN A 151 5.47 0.75 0.65
N ARG A 152 6.27 0.43 1.69
CA ARG A 152 6.30 1.22 2.94
C ARG A 152 6.81 2.64 2.71
N GLU A 153 7.83 2.81 1.86
CA GLU A 153 8.33 4.13 1.47
C GLU A 153 7.28 4.92 0.69
N ALA A 154 6.59 4.28 -0.25
CA ALA A 154 5.48 4.89 -0.97
C ALA A 154 4.35 5.31 -0.02
N LEU A 155 4.00 4.49 0.99
CA LEU A 155 3.02 4.84 2.02
C LEU A 155 3.45 6.08 2.81
N ARG A 156 4.72 6.14 3.23
CA ARG A 156 5.27 7.32 3.93
C ARG A 156 5.17 8.58 3.08
N PHE A 157 5.46 8.47 1.79
CA PHE A 157 5.45 9.60 0.86
C PHE A 157 4.02 10.06 0.50
N LEU A 158 3.14 9.10 0.21
CA LEU A 158 1.79 9.35 -0.28
C LEU A 158 0.79 9.70 0.82
N ARG A 159 1.06 9.28 2.07
CA ARG A 159 0.16 9.61 3.17
C ARG A 159 0.24 11.10 3.47
N THR A 160 -0.89 11.77 3.31
CA THR A 160 -1.08 13.16 3.74
C THR A 160 -1.30 13.23 5.26
N SER A 161 -0.92 14.33 5.89
CA SER A 161 -1.15 14.59 7.33
C SER A 161 -2.63 14.63 7.73
N THR A 162 -3.55 14.56 6.76
CA THR A 162 -4.99 14.54 6.95
C THR A 162 -5.56 13.13 7.10
N ARG A 163 -4.79 12.09 6.80
CA ARG A 163 -5.26 10.70 6.88
C ARG A 163 -5.14 10.19 8.32
N PRO A 164 -6.22 9.63 8.89
CA PRO A 164 -6.16 9.01 10.20
C PRO A 164 -5.27 7.77 10.18
N MET A 165 -4.69 7.45 11.33
CA MET A 165 -3.86 6.26 11.54
C MET A 165 -4.49 5.44 12.65
N TYR A 166 -4.68 4.14 12.38
CA TYR A 166 -5.31 3.22 13.33
C TYR A 166 -4.29 2.18 13.80
N LEU A 167 -4.37 1.81 15.07
CA LEU A 167 -3.73 0.61 15.59
C LEU A 167 -4.74 -0.54 15.49
N VAL A 168 -4.46 -1.52 14.66
CA VAL A 168 -5.26 -2.74 14.56
C VAL A 168 -4.63 -3.79 15.47
N THR A 169 -5.47 -4.47 16.25
CA THR A 169 -5.04 -5.48 17.23
C THR A 169 -5.88 -6.74 17.15
N HIS A 170 -5.24 -7.89 17.34
CA HIS A 170 -5.90 -9.21 17.39
C HIS A 170 -5.45 -10.00 18.64
N PRO A 171 -6.37 -10.74 19.30
CA PRO A 171 -7.78 -10.94 18.92
C PRO A 171 -8.71 -9.84 19.43
N VAL A 172 -8.29 -9.03 20.41
CA VAL A 172 -9.12 -7.98 21.01
C VAL A 172 -8.86 -6.65 20.29
N PRO A 173 -9.87 -6.03 19.65
CA PRO A 173 -9.70 -4.75 19.00
C PRO A 173 -9.58 -3.62 20.05
N VAL A 174 -8.67 -2.69 19.81
CA VAL A 174 -8.54 -1.45 20.59
C VAL A 174 -9.37 -0.38 19.92
N ALA A 175 -10.36 0.14 20.64
CA ALA A 175 -11.17 1.25 20.13
C ALA A 175 -10.38 2.56 20.19
N PHE A 176 -9.99 3.07 19.02
CA PHE A 176 -9.63 4.48 18.82
C PHE A 176 -10.87 5.24 18.39
N ASP A 177 -11.07 6.44 18.93
CA ASP A 177 -12.03 7.34 18.32
C ASP A 177 -11.41 8.03 17.09
N ASP A 178 -12.26 8.53 16.20
CA ASP A 178 -11.82 9.17 14.94
C ASP A 178 -10.90 10.38 15.20
N GLY A 179 -11.07 11.07 16.33
CA GLY A 179 -10.25 12.20 16.73
C GLY A 179 -8.83 11.79 17.08
N GLU A 180 -8.68 10.73 17.89
CA GLU A 180 -7.39 10.14 18.26
C GLU A 180 -6.65 9.62 17.03
N ALA A 181 -7.36 8.92 16.13
CA ALA A 181 -6.78 8.42 14.89
C ALA A 181 -6.33 9.56 13.97
N GLN A 182 -7.11 10.65 13.90
CA GLN A 182 -6.74 11.84 13.14
C GLN A 182 -5.53 12.58 13.73
N ASP A 183 -5.47 12.72 15.05
CA ASP A 183 -4.34 13.36 15.73
C ASP A 183 -3.05 12.55 15.54
N LEU A 184 -3.14 11.23 15.63
CA LEU A 184 -2.04 10.32 15.33
C LEU A 184 -1.56 10.50 13.88
N GLY A 185 -2.48 10.57 12.93
CA GLY A 185 -2.19 10.81 11.52
C GLY A 185 -1.47 12.14 11.24
N LYS A 186 -1.92 13.23 11.87
CA LYS A 186 -1.29 14.56 11.75
C LYS A 186 0.15 14.57 12.28
N ALA A 187 0.41 13.87 13.38
CA ALA A 187 1.72 13.85 14.04
C ALA A 187 2.69 12.81 13.48
N TRP A 188 2.22 11.90 12.63
CA TRP A 188 2.97 10.69 12.31
C TRP A 188 4.34 10.92 11.70
N ASN A 189 4.47 11.79 10.69
CA ASN A 189 5.79 12.10 10.10
C ASN A 189 6.75 12.65 11.16
N LYS A 190 6.24 13.42 12.13
CA LYS A 190 7.05 13.94 13.24
C LYS A 190 7.38 12.89 14.28
N LEU A 191 6.53 11.87 14.47
CA LEU A 191 6.84 10.70 15.29
C LEU A 191 7.92 9.83 14.63
N ASP A 192 7.89 9.65 13.32
CA ASP A 192 8.95 8.95 12.58
C ASP A 192 10.27 9.72 12.62
N ASP A 193 10.25 11.05 12.38
CA ASP A 193 11.43 11.91 12.52
C ASP A 193 12.05 11.77 13.93
N LEU A 194 11.19 11.81 14.95
CA LEU A 194 11.59 11.67 16.36
C LEU A 194 12.15 10.28 16.66
N ALA A 195 11.56 9.22 16.12
CA ALA A 195 12.03 7.84 16.28
C ALA A 195 13.46 7.69 15.73
N LEU A 196 13.72 8.23 14.53
CA LEU A 196 15.04 8.25 13.92
C LEU A 196 16.04 9.05 14.76
N GLU A 197 15.64 10.21 15.27
CA GLU A 197 16.50 11.06 16.12
C GLU A 197 16.94 10.33 17.40
N ILE A 198 16.04 9.56 18.02
CA ILE A 198 16.34 8.79 19.26
C ILE A 198 16.87 7.38 18.99
N GLY A 199 17.13 7.01 17.73
CA GLY A 199 17.73 5.74 17.35
C GLY A 199 16.83 4.52 17.50
N VAL A 200 15.50 4.68 17.43
CA VAL A 200 14.55 3.56 17.42
C VAL A 200 13.86 3.43 16.06
N GLU A 201 13.24 2.27 15.83
CA GLU A 201 12.52 2.03 14.58
C GLU A 201 11.33 2.99 14.42
N PRO A 202 11.15 3.62 13.24
CA PRO A 202 9.97 4.47 12.96
C PRO A 202 8.65 3.68 13.03
N LEU A 203 7.56 4.35 13.42
CA LEU A 203 6.24 3.72 13.48
C LEU A 203 5.78 3.23 12.11
N SER A 204 6.17 3.91 11.03
CA SER A 204 5.88 3.48 9.66
C SER A 204 6.45 2.11 9.28
N THR A 205 7.41 1.57 10.04
CA THR A 205 7.92 0.20 9.83
C THR A 205 6.85 -0.85 10.17
N PHE A 206 5.91 -0.49 11.03
CA PHE A 206 4.85 -1.38 11.53
C PHE A 206 3.50 -1.16 10.82
N ILE A 207 3.48 -0.42 9.70
CA ILE A 207 2.29 -0.32 8.86
C ILE A 207 2.14 -1.62 8.07
N ALA A 208 0.97 -2.25 8.17
CA ALA A 208 0.70 -3.49 7.46
C ALA A 208 0.52 -3.26 5.96
N LEU A 209 1.07 -4.20 5.19
CA LEU A 209 0.80 -4.36 3.77
C LEU A 209 -0.16 -5.55 3.55
N PRO A 210 -0.82 -5.64 2.38
CA PRO A 210 -1.67 -6.79 2.05
C PRO A 210 -0.93 -8.11 2.27
N ASP A 211 -1.61 -9.12 2.81
CA ASP A 211 -1.09 -10.45 3.20
C ASP A 211 -0.11 -10.48 4.39
N GLU A 212 0.19 -9.34 5.00
CA GLU A 212 0.95 -9.29 6.25
C GLU A 212 0.04 -9.25 7.50
N GLU A 213 -1.28 -9.22 7.28
CA GLU A 213 -2.33 -9.36 8.30
C GLU A 213 -2.16 -10.70 9.05
N GLY A 214 -1.94 -10.64 10.37
CA GLY A 214 -1.73 -11.82 11.20
C GLY A 214 -0.35 -12.49 11.10
N CYS A 215 0.53 -12.06 10.20
CA CYS A 215 1.88 -12.66 10.04
C CYS A 215 2.96 -12.07 10.99
N GLY A 216 2.55 -11.40 12.07
CA GLY A 216 3.50 -10.92 13.09
C GLY A 216 4.46 -9.84 12.59
N LEU A 217 3.94 -8.85 11.85
CA LEU A 217 4.67 -7.65 11.42
C LEU A 217 5.20 -6.86 12.62
N GLY A 218 6.39 -7.24 13.08
CA GLY A 218 6.90 -6.77 14.37
C GLY A 218 6.12 -7.44 15.49
N SER A 219 6.81 -8.19 16.33
CA SER A 219 6.21 -8.64 17.58
C SER A 219 5.60 -7.43 18.29
N THR A 220 4.45 -7.58 18.92
CA THR A 220 3.83 -6.55 19.78
C THR A 220 4.85 -5.87 20.69
N SER A 221 5.88 -6.61 21.13
CA SER A 221 7.04 -6.11 21.87
C SER A 221 7.91 -5.07 21.13
N ARG A 222 8.12 -5.19 19.81
CA ARG A 222 8.86 -4.20 19.01
C ARG A 222 8.08 -2.89 18.91
N ILE A 223 6.79 -2.96 18.59
CA ILE A 223 5.92 -1.77 18.55
C ILE A 223 5.89 -1.11 19.93
N LEU A 224 5.71 -1.91 20.99
CA LEU A 224 5.70 -1.44 22.37
C LEU A 224 7.01 -0.72 22.74
N SER A 225 8.16 -1.29 22.36
CA SER A 225 9.47 -0.66 22.61
C SER A 225 9.60 0.69 21.91
N THR A 226 9.20 0.80 20.64
CA THR A 226 9.20 2.08 19.91
C THR A 226 8.26 3.09 20.57
N VAL A 227 7.03 2.69 20.90
CA VAL A 227 6.03 3.58 21.51
C VAL A 227 6.50 4.06 22.89
N HIS A 228 7.09 3.18 23.70
CA HIS A 228 7.66 3.52 25.00
C HIS A 228 8.77 4.57 24.87
N ALA A 229 9.71 4.38 23.93
CA ALA A 229 10.78 5.33 23.67
C ALA A 229 10.25 6.70 23.21
N LEU A 230 9.23 6.71 22.34
CA LEU A 230 8.58 7.94 21.88
C LEU A 230 7.88 8.69 23.02
N ILE A 231 7.20 8.00 23.93
CA ILE A 231 6.59 8.61 25.12
C ILE A 231 7.67 9.30 25.97
N GLY A 232 8.76 8.60 26.29
CA GLY A 232 9.87 9.16 27.08
C GLY A 232 10.52 10.38 26.39
N ALA A 233 10.73 10.27 25.08
CA ALA A 233 11.27 11.35 24.25
C ALA A 233 10.36 12.58 24.20
N LEU A 234 9.03 12.39 24.17
CA LEU A 234 8.08 13.49 24.28
C LEU A 234 8.12 14.11 25.67
N GLN A 235 8.22 13.33 26.74
CA GLN A 235 8.21 13.86 28.11
C GLN A 235 9.47 14.66 28.48
N THR A 236 10.52 14.63 27.67
CA THR A 236 11.74 15.42 27.91
C THR A 236 11.41 16.93 28.04
N PRO A 237 11.85 17.60 29.12
CA PRO A 237 11.65 19.04 29.32
C PRO A 237 12.23 19.86 28.17
N GLY A 238 11.55 20.94 27.78
CA GLY A 238 12.01 21.84 26.72
C GLY A 238 11.83 21.35 25.28
N ARG A 239 11.53 20.06 25.06
CA ARG A 239 11.29 19.54 23.71
C ARG A 239 9.95 20.03 23.15
N LYS A 240 10.02 20.72 22.00
CA LYS A 240 8.88 21.18 21.22
C LYS A 240 8.37 20.04 20.33
N PHE A 241 7.06 19.79 20.37
CA PHE A 241 6.39 18.81 19.52
C PHE A 241 4.95 19.28 19.23
N PRO A 242 4.43 19.14 18.00
CA PRO A 242 3.08 19.56 17.67
C PRO A 242 2.04 18.75 18.47
N SER A 243 1.06 19.43 19.06
CA SER A 243 0.00 18.79 19.86
C SER A 243 0.51 17.81 20.93
N LYS A 244 1.70 18.10 21.51
CA LYS A 244 2.44 17.22 22.44
C LYS A 244 1.58 16.48 23.48
N ARG A 245 0.60 17.17 24.09
CA ARG A 245 -0.30 16.58 25.08
C ARG A 245 -1.26 15.56 24.47
N ALA A 246 -1.92 15.90 23.35
CA ALA A 246 -2.85 15.00 22.67
C ALA A 246 -2.11 13.76 22.15
N ILE A 247 -0.97 13.95 21.49
CA ILE A 247 -0.15 12.85 20.97
C ILE A 247 0.40 11.98 22.10
N GLY A 248 0.85 12.59 23.20
CA GLY A 248 1.27 11.84 24.39
C GLY A 248 0.15 10.97 24.96
N SER A 249 -1.10 11.47 24.98
CA SER A 249 -2.28 10.71 25.42
C SER A 249 -2.55 9.51 24.49
N VAL A 250 -2.55 9.74 23.18
CA VAL A 250 -2.76 8.70 22.17
C VAL A 250 -1.69 7.61 22.28
N LEU A 251 -0.41 7.99 22.36
CA LEU A 251 0.69 7.02 22.52
C LEU A 251 0.59 6.24 23.84
N THR A 252 0.15 6.88 24.92
CA THR A 252 -0.06 6.20 26.22
C THR A 252 -1.17 5.16 26.12
N LYS A 253 -2.26 5.47 25.40
CA LYS A 253 -3.35 4.52 25.12
C LYS A 253 -2.86 3.34 24.27
N ILE A 254 -2.09 3.61 23.21
CA ILE A 254 -1.43 2.57 22.40
C ILE A 254 -0.52 1.70 23.27
N HIS A 255 0.30 2.31 24.13
CA HIS A 255 1.21 1.58 25.01
C HIS A 255 0.46 0.64 25.97
N ALA A 256 -0.61 1.12 26.59
CA ALA A 256 -1.44 0.30 27.48
C ALA A 256 -2.08 -0.89 26.74
N ALA A 257 -2.59 -0.66 25.54
CA ALA A 257 -3.14 -1.70 24.70
C ALA A 257 -2.08 -2.76 24.31
N LEU A 258 -0.89 -2.33 23.89
CA LEU A 258 0.20 -3.23 23.51
C LEU A 258 0.72 -4.05 24.69
N LEU A 259 0.73 -3.49 25.91
CA LEU A 259 1.07 -4.25 27.12
C LEU A 259 0.08 -5.40 27.36
N GLN A 260 -1.22 -5.09 27.37
CA GLN A 260 -2.28 -6.10 27.54
C GLN A 260 -2.23 -7.18 26.43
N LEU A 261 -1.91 -6.76 25.21
CA LEU A 261 -1.79 -7.66 24.07
C LEU A 261 -0.58 -8.58 24.19
N GLY A 262 0.54 -8.07 24.74
CA GLY A 262 1.74 -8.85 25.00
C GLY A 262 1.52 -10.00 25.99
N GLU A 263 0.66 -9.79 27.01
CA GLU A 263 0.29 -10.83 27.98
C GLU A 263 -0.54 -11.97 27.37
N THR A 264 -1.31 -11.66 26.33
CA THR A 264 -2.23 -12.59 25.67
C THR A 264 -1.66 -13.23 24.41
N GLY A 265 -0.43 -12.87 24.01
CA GLY A 265 0.21 -13.35 22.78
C GLY A 265 -0.43 -12.81 21.50
N GLY A 266 -1.14 -11.67 21.59
CA GLY A 266 -1.79 -11.06 20.44
C GLY A 266 -0.82 -10.29 19.52
N SER A 267 -1.32 -9.88 18.36
CA SER A 267 -0.57 -9.15 17.34
C SER A 267 -1.15 -7.76 17.09
N ALA A 268 -0.29 -6.78 16.83
CA ALA A 268 -0.69 -5.44 16.46
C ALA A 268 0.04 -4.97 15.20
N TYR A 269 -0.60 -4.08 14.45
CA TYR A 269 -0.01 -3.35 13.34
C TYR A 269 -0.73 -2.01 13.18
N PHE A 270 -0.14 -1.11 12.40
CA PHE A 270 -0.81 0.12 12.02
C PHE A 270 -1.42 0.02 10.63
N GLU A 271 -2.55 0.66 10.45
CA GLU A 271 -3.21 0.74 9.15
C GLU A 271 -3.52 2.20 8.78
N VAL A 272 -3.42 2.47 7.48
CA VAL A 272 -3.86 3.72 6.88
C VAL A 272 -5.19 3.43 6.20
N ASP A 273 -6.27 4.04 6.70
CA ASP A 273 -7.67 3.81 6.29
C ASP A 273 -8.26 2.43 6.61
N ILE A 274 -9.56 2.44 6.94
CA ILE A 274 -10.44 1.26 7.06
C ILE A 274 -11.56 1.41 6.00
#